data_AF-A0A7R9TM89-F1
#
_entry.id   AF-A0A7R9TM89-F1
#
_cell.length_a   1.000
_cell.length_b   1.000
_cell.length_c   1.000
_cell.angle_alpha   90.00
_cell.angle_beta   90.00
_cell.angle_gamma   90.00
#
_symmetry.space_group_name_H-M   'P 1'
#
loop_
_entity.id
_entity.type
_entity.pdbx_description
1 polymer ?
#
loop_
_entity_poly.entity_id
_entity_poly.type
_entity_poly.pdbx_seq_one_letter_code
_entity_poly.pdbx_strand_id
1 'polypeptide(L)'
;FTPGGVDLKPILPPLSRVFDQALAGGGAKNINFQEVAADLAQITFDYPFRIPPYFALIIRAIGVLEGIALVGNPEFALVDEAYPYISKRLLTDDSPRLRESLRYMVYGKGQVFDADRLIDVLEAFESFRIASRMSQGKTADKAAAAAAA
;
A
#
# COMPACT_ATOMS: atom_id res chain seq x y z
N PHE A 1 -3.09 -4.25 -21.07
CA PHE A 1 -4.21 -5.14 -20.73
C PHE A 1 -5.54 -4.55 -21.18
N THR A 2 -5.60 -4.15 -22.45
CA THR A 2 -6.80 -3.73 -23.17
C THR A 2 -6.65 -4.31 -24.59
N PRO A 3 -7.74 -4.77 -25.21
CA PRO A 3 -7.74 -5.03 -26.65
C PRO A 3 -7.18 -3.81 -27.40
N GLY A 4 -6.41 -4.02 -28.47
CA GLY A 4 -5.89 -2.90 -29.27
C GLY A 4 -7.04 -1.99 -29.73
N GLY A 5 -6.88 -0.67 -29.58
CA GLY A 5 -7.88 0.32 -30.00
C GLY A 5 -8.89 0.76 -28.93
N VAL A 6 -8.78 0.30 -27.69
CA VAL A 6 -9.65 0.78 -26.59
C VAL A 6 -9.21 2.15 -26.08
N ASP A 7 -10.10 3.14 -26.16
CA ASP A 7 -9.90 4.46 -25.57
C ASP A 7 -9.93 4.35 -24.04
N LEU A 8 -8.83 4.77 -23.40
CA LEU A 8 -8.65 4.77 -21.94
C LEU A 8 -9.18 6.05 -21.29
N LYS A 9 -9.50 7.09 -22.07
CA LYS A 9 -10.03 8.34 -21.50
C LYS A 9 -11.29 8.15 -20.64
N PRO A 10 -12.24 7.25 -20.96
CA PRO A 10 -13.44 7.04 -20.16
C PRO A 10 -13.18 6.34 -18.81
N ILE A 11 -12.12 5.52 -18.70
CA ILE A 11 -11.82 4.77 -17.47
C ILE A 11 -11.01 5.61 -16.46
N LEU A 12 -10.35 6.69 -16.92
CA LEU A 12 -9.54 7.55 -16.06
C LEU A 12 -10.35 8.24 -14.94
N PRO A 13 -11.54 8.83 -15.15
CA PRO A 13 -12.29 9.46 -14.07
C PRO A 13 -12.81 8.50 -12.99
N PRO A 14 -13.38 7.32 -13.32
CA PRO A 14 -13.71 6.30 -12.32
C PRO A 14 -12.49 5.83 -11.54
N LEU A 15 -11.39 5.52 -12.23
CA LEU A 15 -10.18 5.04 -11.58
C LEU A 15 -9.56 6.10 -10.67
N SER A 16 -9.54 7.36 -11.13
CA SER A 16 -9.05 8.49 -10.33
C SER A 16 -9.90 8.68 -9.09
N ARG A 17 -11.23 8.53 -9.16
CA ARG A 17 -12.10 8.63 -7.97
C ARG A 17 -11.77 7.59 -6.91
N VAL A 18 -11.54 6.33 -7.29
CA VAL A 18 -11.18 5.26 -6.34
C VAL A 18 -9.84 5.58 -5.66
N PHE A 19 -8.85 6.04 -6.42
CA PHE A 19 -7.56 6.42 -5.86
C PHE A 19 -7.61 7.73 -5.06
N ASP A 20 -8.38 8.72 -5.50
CA ASP A 20 -8.55 9.99 -4.80
C ASP A 20 -9.30 9.76 -3.48
N GLN A 21 -10.31 8.88 -3.43
CA GLN A 21 -10.97 8.47 -2.19
C GLN A 21 -10.01 7.74 -1.25
N ALA A 22 -9.18 6.84 -1.77
CA ALA A 22 -8.14 6.18 -0.99
C ALA A 22 -7.09 7.18 -0.44
N LEU A 23 -6.86 8.31 -1.12
CA LEU A 23 -5.85 9.31 -0.74
C LEU A 23 -6.44 10.54 -0.01
N ALA A 24 -7.76 10.73 -0.03
CA ALA A 24 -8.47 11.86 0.55
C ALA A 24 -8.65 11.67 2.06
N GLY A 25 -7.55 11.76 2.79
CA GLY A 25 -7.54 11.63 4.25
C GLY A 25 -6.25 12.04 4.94
N GLY A 26 -5.26 12.59 4.21
CA GLY A 26 -3.98 12.97 4.80
C GLY A 26 -2.98 11.81 4.93
N GLY A 27 -3.18 10.70 4.21
CA GLY A 27 -2.24 9.59 4.19
C GLY A 27 -2.93 8.26 3.89
N ALA A 28 -2.14 7.17 3.84
CA ALA A 28 -2.63 5.81 3.61
C ALA A 28 -3.42 5.21 4.80
N LYS A 29 -3.55 5.99 5.89
CA LYS A 29 -4.29 5.66 7.11
C LYS A 29 -5.79 5.70 6.78
N ASN A 30 -6.50 4.61 7.10
CA ASN A 30 -7.93 4.38 6.83
C ASN A 30 -8.32 3.91 5.42
N ILE A 31 -7.38 3.41 4.60
CA ILE A 31 -7.77 2.72 3.36
C ILE A 31 -8.23 1.30 3.70
N ASN A 32 -9.51 1.00 3.46
CA ASN A 32 -10.04 -0.36 3.47
C ASN A 32 -9.73 -1.04 2.12
N PHE A 33 -8.88 -2.06 2.14
CA PHE A 33 -8.47 -2.71 0.89
C PHE A 33 -9.63 -3.48 0.24
N GLN A 34 -10.59 -4.00 1.01
CA GLN A 34 -11.77 -4.68 0.46
C GLN A 34 -12.64 -3.73 -0.37
N GLU A 35 -12.83 -2.50 0.09
CA GLU A 35 -13.62 -1.48 -0.62
C GLU A 35 -12.93 -1.07 -1.93
N VAL A 36 -11.64 -0.77 -1.87
CA VAL A 36 -10.84 -0.44 -3.07
C VAL A 36 -10.85 -1.60 -4.07
N ALA A 37 -10.74 -2.84 -3.61
CA ALA A 37 -10.80 -4.01 -4.46
C ALA A 37 -12.19 -4.20 -5.12
N ALA A 38 -13.26 -3.95 -4.38
CA ALA A 38 -14.63 -4.02 -4.89
C ALA A 38 -14.88 -2.95 -5.97
N ASP A 39 -14.43 -1.72 -5.74
CA ASP A 39 -14.58 -0.63 -6.71
C ASP A 39 -13.78 -0.88 -8.00
N LEU A 40 -12.56 -1.41 -7.88
CA LEU A 40 -11.77 -1.82 -9.04
C LEU A 40 -12.42 -2.98 -9.80
N ALA A 41 -13.04 -3.93 -9.11
CA ALA A 41 -13.78 -5.01 -9.75
C ALA A 41 -15.00 -4.46 -10.51
N GLN A 42 -15.72 -3.48 -9.94
CA GLN A 42 -16.86 -2.86 -10.62
C GLN A 42 -16.45 -2.15 -11.91
N ILE A 43 -15.32 -1.45 -11.89
CA ILE A 43 -14.75 -0.81 -13.09
C ILE A 43 -14.44 -1.84 -14.20
N THR A 44 -14.11 -3.09 -13.88
CA THR A 44 -13.92 -4.15 -14.91
C THR A 44 -15.21 -4.61 -15.57
N PHE A 45 -16.36 -4.44 -14.91
CA PHE A 45 -17.65 -4.75 -15.49
C PHE A 45 -18.12 -3.61 -16.40
N ASP A 46 -17.87 -2.37 -15.98
CA ASP A 46 -18.34 -1.17 -16.68
C ASP A 46 -17.49 -0.80 -17.91
N TYR A 47 -16.22 -1.22 -17.94
CA TYR A 47 -15.28 -0.87 -19.01
C TYR A 47 -14.61 -2.11 -19.64
N PRO A 48 -14.20 -2.05 -20.92
CA PRO A 48 -13.55 -3.17 -21.63
C PRO A 48 -12.09 -3.38 -21.20
N PHE A 49 -11.87 -3.56 -19.91
CA PHE A 49 -10.61 -3.86 -19.26
C PHE A 49 -10.72 -5.21 -18.54
N ARG A 50 -9.69 -6.06 -18.66
CA ARG A 50 -9.67 -7.39 -18.03
C ARG A 50 -8.52 -7.46 -17.03
N ILE A 51 -8.83 -7.83 -15.79
CA ILE A 51 -7.82 -8.17 -14.78
C ILE A 51 -7.28 -9.58 -15.07
N PRO A 52 -5.96 -9.75 -15.22
CA PRO A 52 -5.36 -11.08 -15.34
C PRO A 52 -5.71 -11.99 -14.15
N PRO A 53 -5.93 -13.30 -14.36
CA PRO A 53 -6.35 -14.20 -13.28
C PRO A 53 -5.46 -14.17 -12.03
N TYR A 54 -4.13 -14.05 -12.20
CA TYR A 54 -3.21 -13.98 -11.06
C TYR A 54 -3.43 -12.74 -10.18
N PHE A 55 -3.79 -11.60 -10.75
CA PHE A 55 -4.12 -10.40 -9.97
C PHE A 55 -5.41 -10.60 -9.16
N ALA A 56 -6.42 -11.23 -9.76
CA ALA A 56 -7.66 -11.55 -9.06
C ALA A 56 -7.40 -12.52 -7.88
N LEU A 57 -6.48 -13.46 -8.04
CA LEU A 57 -6.06 -14.37 -6.96
C LEU A 57 -5.32 -13.63 -5.84
N ILE A 58 -4.41 -12.71 -6.17
CA ILE A 58 -3.70 -11.88 -5.18
C ILE A 58 -4.71 -11.05 -4.38
N ILE A 59 -5.61 -10.33 -5.05
CA ILE A 59 -6.63 -9.50 -4.40
C ILE A 59 -7.51 -10.35 -3.47
N ARG A 60 -7.95 -11.53 -3.93
CA ARG A 60 -8.75 -12.45 -3.11
C ARG A 60 -7.99 -12.95 -1.89
N ALA A 61 -6.74 -13.34 -2.05
CA ALA A 61 -5.92 -13.81 -0.94
C ALA A 61 -5.74 -12.70 0.11
N ILE A 62 -5.44 -11.47 -0.34
CA ILE A 62 -5.30 -10.31 0.54
C ILE A 62 -6.61 -10.01 1.28
N GLY A 63 -7.74 -9.94 0.57
CA GLY A 63 -9.04 -9.63 1.18
C GLY A 63 -9.49 -10.66 2.22
N VAL A 64 -9.14 -11.94 2.03
CA VAL A 64 -9.39 -12.99 3.04
C VAL A 64 -8.50 -12.78 4.27
N LEU A 65 -7.21 -12.48 4.09
CA LEU A 65 -6.30 -12.23 5.21
C LEU A 65 -6.72 -11.00 6.02
N GLU A 66 -7.13 -9.93 5.35
CA GLU A 66 -7.66 -8.71 5.99
C GLU A 66 -8.97 -9.01 6.73
N GLY A 67 -9.89 -9.78 6.12
CA GLY A 67 -11.12 -10.22 6.78
C GLY A 67 -10.88 -11.04 8.05
N ILE A 68 -9.85 -11.89 8.06
CA ILE A 68 -9.44 -12.64 9.27
C ILE A 68 -8.85 -11.68 10.31
N ALA A 69 -8.04 -10.71 9.91
CA ALA A 69 -7.44 -9.73 10.82
C ALA A 69 -8.51 -8.85 11.49
N LEU A 70 -9.56 -8.45 10.76
CA LEU A 70 -10.70 -7.69 11.27
C LEU A 70 -11.47 -8.40 12.38
N VAL A 71 -11.47 -9.75 12.40
CA VAL A 71 -12.06 -10.53 13.50
C VAL A 71 -11.29 -10.33 14.81
N GLY A 72 -9.96 -10.15 14.73
CA GLY A 72 -9.10 -9.93 15.89
C GLY A 72 -8.98 -8.45 16.30
N ASN A 73 -8.99 -7.54 15.33
CA ASN A 73 -8.95 -6.10 15.52
C ASN A 73 -9.96 -5.43 14.57
N PRO A 74 -11.13 -4.96 15.06
CA PRO A 74 -12.14 -4.31 14.22
C PRO A 74 -11.67 -3.04 13.50
N GLU A 75 -10.62 -2.39 14.00
CA GLU A 75 -10.02 -1.19 13.39
C GLU A 75 -8.81 -1.52 12.51
N PHE A 76 -8.60 -2.80 12.18
CA PHE A 76 -7.48 -3.22 11.32
C PHE A 76 -7.63 -2.66 9.90
N ALA A 77 -6.59 -1.95 9.44
CA ALA A 77 -6.47 -1.51 8.05
C ALA A 77 -5.16 -2.05 7.48
N LEU A 78 -5.24 -2.96 6.50
CA LEU A 78 -4.05 -3.61 5.94
C LEU A 78 -3.05 -2.60 5.38
N VAL A 79 -3.55 -1.56 4.71
CA VAL A 79 -2.71 -0.57 4.05
C VAL A 79 -1.93 0.26 5.08
N ASP A 80 -2.54 0.57 6.22
CA ASP A 80 -1.88 1.28 7.32
C ASP A 80 -0.78 0.41 7.94
N GLU A 81 -1.09 -0.85 8.24
CA GLU A 81 -0.13 -1.82 8.78
C GLU A 81 1.06 -2.09 7.82
N ALA A 82 0.82 -2.01 6.51
CA ALA A 82 1.86 -2.14 5.50
C ALA A 82 2.65 -0.84 5.26
N TYR A 83 2.14 0.32 5.67
CA TYR A 83 2.70 1.62 5.36
C TYR A 83 4.15 1.81 5.84
N PRO A 84 4.57 1.37 7.03
CA PRO A 84 5.97 1.43 7.47
C PRO A 84 6.92 0.67 6.53
N TYR A 85 6.50 -0.50 6.05
CA TYR A 85 7.30 -1.29 5.10
C TYR A 85 7.35 -0.65 3.71
N ILE A 86 6.23 -0.09 3.24
CA ILE A 86 6.16 0.65 1.97
C ILE A 86 7.10 1.86 2.03
N SER A 87 7.06 2.61 3.13
CA SER A 87 7.94 3.78 3.37
C SER A 87 9.41 3.37 3.37
N LYS A 88 9.76 2.26 4.02
CA LYS A 88 11.11 1.68 3.92
C LYS A 88 11.51 1.41 2.47
N ARG A 89 10.64 0.78 1.68
CA ARG A 89 10.96 0.48 0.27
C ARG A 89 11.10 1.73 -0.57
N LEU A 90 10.22 2.72 -0.40
CA LEU A 90 10.28 3.99 -1.12
C LEU A 90 11.61 4.72 -0.87
N LEU A 91 12.12 4.69 0.37
CA LEU A 91 13.35 5.39 0.75
C LEU A 91 14.64 4.61 0.45
N THR A 92 14.60 3.28 0.33
CA THR A 92 15.81 2.44 0.29
C THR A 92 16.00 1.63 -1.00
N ASP A 93 14.98 1.51 -1.85
CA ASP A 93 15.03 0.71 -3.07
C ASP A 93 15.43 1.57 -4.28
N ASP A 94 16.40 1.12 -5.06
CA ASP A 94 16.91 1.81 -6.26
C ASP A 94 16.02 1.66 -7.50
N SER A 95 14.88 0.99 -7.43
CA SER A 95 14.04 0.84 -8.62
C SER A 95 13.63 2.22 -9.17
N PRO A 96 13.77 2.47 -10.50
CA PRO A 96 13.35 3.73 -11.11
C PRO A 96 11.89 4.07 -10.80
N ARG A 97 11.03 3.05 -10.75
CA ARG A 97 9.61 3.19 -10.43
C ARG A 97 9.38 3.70 -9.01
N LEU A 98 10.08 3.17 -8.00
CA LEU A 98 9.90 3.63 -6.62
C LEU A 98 10.49 5.02 -6.40
N ARG A 99 11.58 5.39 -7.09
CA ARG A 99 12.09 6.76 -7.08
C ARG A 99 11.07 7.76 -7.64
N GLU A 100 10.42 7.43 -8.75
CA GLU A 100 9.32 8.26 -9.28
C GLU A 100 8.11 8.31 -8.34
N SER A 101 7.77 7.20 -7.66
CA SER A 101 6.72 7.19 -6.64
C SER A 101 7.06 8.06 -5.43
N LEU A 102 8.30 8.00 -4.91
CA LEU A 102 8.76 8.86 -3.82
C LEU A 102 8.74 10.33 -4.24
N ARG A 103 9.20 10.64 -5.45
CA ARG A 103 9.13 12.00 -6.00
C ARG A 103 7.69 12.50 -6.10
N TYR A 104 6.78 11.69 -6.63
CA TYR A 104 5.37 12.04 -6.69
C TYR A 104 4.76 12.26 -5.30
N MET A 105 5.16 11.45 -4.31
CA MET A 105 4.70 11.60 -2.93
C MET A 105 5.11 12.94 -2.34
N VAL A 106 6.38 13.33 -2.51
CA VAL A 106 6.97 14.55 -1.95
C VAL A 106 6.57 15.82 -2.71
N TYR A 107 6.43 15.76 -4.03
CA TYR A 107 6.20 16.95 -4.87
C TYR A 107 4.75 17.07 -5.40
N GLY A 108 3.95 16.02 -5.23
CA GLY A 108 2.58 15.94 -5.73
C GLY A 108 2.46 16.16 -7.25
N LYS A 109 1.25 16.50 -7.70
CA LYS A 109 0.96 16.87 -9.10
C LYS A 109 1.51 18.27 -9.45
N GLY A 110 1.71 19.13 -8.45
CA GLY A 110 2.10 20.54 -8.63
C GLY A 110 3.60 20.79 -8.75
N GLN A 111 4.45 19.77 -8.62
CA GLN A 111 5.91 19.90 -8.51
C GLN A 111 6.37 20.82 -7.36
N VAL A 112 5.49 21.10 -6.40
CA VAL A 112 5.79 21.89 -5.20
C VAL A 112 6.16 20.92 -4.10
N PHE A 113 7.31 21.16 -3.48
CA PHE A 113 7.76 20.36 -2.36
C PHE A 113 6.80 20.49 -1.17
N ASP A 114 6.30 19.35 -0.71
CA ASP A 114 5.42 19.21 0.46
C ASP A 114 6.22 18.57 1.60
N ALA A 115 6.61 19.39 2.57
CA ALA A 115 7.43 18.97 3.69
C ALA A 115 6.68 17.99 4.61
N ASP A 116 5.38 18.17 4.78
CA ASP A 116 4.55 17.35 5.67
C ASP A 116 4.51 15.91 5.17
N ARG A 117 4.31 15.72 3.86
CA ARG A 117 4.36 14.38 3.24
C ARG A 117 5.72 13.70 3.34
N LEU A 118 6.81 14.46 3.27
CA LEU A 118 8.14 13.90 3.46
C LEU A 118 8.32 13.43 4.91
N ILE A 119 7.87 14.24 5.87
CA ILE A 119 7.91 13.90 7.30
C ILE A 119 7.11 12.63 7.56
N ASP A 120 5.90 12.50 7.00
CA ASP A 120 5.06 11.30 7.16
C ASP A 120 5.78 10.00 6.73
N VAL A 121 6.51 10.05 5.60
CA VAL A 121 7.28 8.89 5.10
C VAL A 121 8.45 8.57 6.02
N LEU A 122 9.13 9.60 6.54
CA LEU A 122 10.25 9.43 7.46
C LEU A 122 9.80 8.86 8.80
N GLU A 123 8.69 9.34 9.37
CA GLU A 123 8.11 8.82 10.61
C GLU A 123 7.65 7.37 10.45
N ALA A 124 7.02 7.03 9.32
CA ALA A 124 6.64 5.65 9.03
C ALA A 124 7.87 4.74 8.89
N PHE A 125 8.94 5.23 8.29
CA PHE A 125 10.20 4.49 8.21
C PHE A 125 10.87 4.32 9.58
N GLU A 126 10.85 5.33 10.43
CA GLU A 126 11.35 5.21 11.80
C GLU A 126 10.55 4.16 12.59
N SER A 127 9.23 4.21 12.50
CA SER A 127 8.34 3.20 13.09
C SER A 127 8.70 1.79 12.64
N PHE A 128 8.99 1.60 11.34
CA PHE A 128 9.48 0.32 10.82
C PHE A 128 10.83 -0.09 11.43
N ARG A 129 11.79 0.84 11.56
CA ARG A 129 13.10 0.55 12.16
C ARG A 129 12.98 0.15 13.62
N ILE A 130 12.08 0.78 14.38
CA ILE A 130 11.84 0.45 15.78
C ILE A 130 11.21 -0.94 15.88
N ALA A 131 10.13 -1.20 15.13
CA ALA A 131 9.44 -2.49 15.13
C ALA A 131 10.35 -3.65 14.69
N SER A 132 11.16 -3.46 13.63
CA SER A 132 12.10 -4.48 13.15
C SER A 132 13.22 -4.78 14.16
N ARG A 133 13.73 -3.78 14.88
CA ARG A 133 14.71 -3.98 15.97
C ARG A 133 14.11 -4.74 17.14
N MET A 134 12.87 -4.46 17.54
CA MET A 134 12.20 -5.19 18.62
C MET A 134 11.98 -6.67 18.27
N SER A 135 11.64 -6.97 17.02
CA SER A 135 11.55 -8.35 16.52
C SER A 135 12.91 -9.07 16.53
N GLN A 136 13.98 -8.39 16.11
CA GLN A 136 15.35 -8.94 16.12
C GLN A 136 15.94 -9.12 17.52
N GLY A 137 15.65 -8.22 18.47
CA GLY A 137 16.11 -8.35 19.86
C GLY A 137 15.55 -9.59 20.55
N LYS A 138 14.26 -9.91 20.32
CA LYS A 138 13.61 -11.09 20.89
C LYS A 138 14.13 -12.41 20.30
N THR A 139 14.64 -12.40 19.07
CA THR A 139 15.27 -13.57 18.45
C THR A 139 16.72 -13.76 18.91
N ALA A 140 17.47 -12.68 19.11
CA ALA A 140 18.83 -12.71 19.64
C ALA A 140 18.87 -13.19 21.12
N ASP A 141 17.98 -12.70 21.98
CA ASP A 141 17.91 -13.13 23.39
C ASP A 141 17.49 -14.61 23.51
N LYS A 142 16.55 -15.07 22.69
CA LYS A 142 16.18 -16.50 22.63
C LYS A 142 17.31 -17.38 22.12
N ALA A 143 18.06 -16.92 21.11
CA ALA A 143 19.20 -17.66 20.59
C ALA A 143 20.36 -17.73 21.59
N ALA A 144 20.63 -16.63 22.31
CA ALA A 144 21.63 -16.59 23.38
C ALA A 144 21.26 -17.48 24.57
N ALA A 145 19.99 -17.47 24.99
CA ALA A 145 19.50 -18.34 26.06
C ALA A 145 19.54 -19.84 25.68
N ALA A 146 19.28 -20.17 24.40
CA ALA A 146 19.38 -21.55 23.91
C ALA A 146 20.82 -22.04 23.71
N ALA A 147 21.79 -21.14 23.51
CA ALA A 147 23.21 -21.49 23.41
C ALA A 147 23.92 -21.60 24.78
N ALA A 148 23.29 -21.09 25.85
CA ALA A 148 23.79 -21.14 27.22
C ALA A 148 23.19 -22.28 28.06
N ALA A 149 22.36 -23.14 27.48
CA ALA A 149 21.74 -24.32 28.08
C ALA A 149 22.24 -25.59 27.38
#